data_AF-A0A925RV14-F1
#
_entry.id   AF-A0A925RV14-F1
#
_cell.length_a   1.000
_cell.length_b   1.000
_cell.length_c   1.000
_cell.angle_alpha   90.00
_cell.angle_beta   90.00
_cell.angle_gamma   90.00
#
_symmetry.space_group_name_H-M   'P 1'
#
loop_
_entity.id
_entity.type
_entity.pdbx_description
1 polymer ?
#
loop_
_entity_poly.entity_id
_entity_poly.type
_entity_poly.pdbx_seq_one_letter_code
_entity_poly.pdbx_strand_id
1 'polypeptide(L)'
;YHEEDLIDFTPELRKEAIAIANQYVRGPMYTATTRVIEGGTKGTWVNPGYGGGSNWNGAAFDPVTGMMFVPTKNQPMIASLTPANSKLTNYDYVRATTVTVQGPRGLPVVKPPWSKITATDMNKGEHRWSKAIGPAPESVRNHPDLKGLGLDFSTMGYTSIRPSPLVTKSLLFMGESGSLSGDPGGEMFRAYDKASGKVVAEIALPAKSTGAPMTYMHKGKQYIVIAVSTRQHAAELVALALPQKGKARKPTSTVTASPAPVAAVNTAVSSGDVNNGRRVFASSCALCHGQRGEGIESAGPPLTNLTDMEKVLRIVTKGGVNMPPMQTMLTGEQIQDVSAFVIERLHQK
;
A
#
# COMPACT_ATOMS: atom_id res chain seq x y z
N TYR A 1 21.68 -4.30 0.90
CA TYR A 1 21.45 -4.23 -0.56
C TYR A 1 22.13 -5.43 -1.18
N HIS A 2 21.47 -6.06 -2.14
CA HIS A 2 21.93 -7.23 -2.87
C HIS A 2 21.67 -6.97 -4.35
N GLU A 3 22.70 -6.92 -5.18
CA GLU A 3 22.55 -6.57 -6.61
C GLU A 3 21.85 -7.70 -7.39
N GLU A 4 22.06 -8.94 -6.94
CA GLU A 4 21.37 -10.14 -7.39
C GLU A 4 19.86 -10.10 -7.15
N ASP A 5 19.36 -9.22 -6.29
CA ASP A 5 17.93 -9.03 -6.05
C ASP A 5 17.28 -8.04 -7.02
N LEU A 6 18.06 -7.29 -7.82
CA LEU A 6 17.50 -6.38 -8.82
C LEU A 6 16.77 -7.15 -9.92
N ILE A 7 15.71 -6.53 -10.44
CA ILE A 7 14.91 -7.06 -11.56
C ILE A 7 15.80 -7.44 -12.75
N ASP A 8 15.51 -8.59 -13.34
CA ASP A 8 16.34 -9.24 -14.35
C ASP A 8 15.53 -9.94 -15.46
N PHE A 9 14.27 -9.54 -15.66
CA PHE A 9 13.41 -10.08 -16.73
C PHE A 9 14.03 -9.93 -18.14
N THR A 10 14.80 -8.85 -18.36
CA THR A 10 15.65 -8.67 -19.55
C THR A 10 16.99 -8.02 -19.16
N PRO A 11 18.04 -8.15 -19.99
CA PRO A 11 19.32 -7.46 -19.77
C PRO A 11 19.19 -5.94 -19.68
N GLU A 12 18.29 -5.34 -20.47
CA GLU A 12 18.05 -3.89 -20.50
C GLU A 12 17.41 -3.41 -19.19
N LEU A 13 16.38 -4.11 -18.71
CA LEU A 13 15.74 -3.80 -17.43
C LEU A 13 16.73 -3.95 -16.27
N ARG A 14 17.59 -4.96 -16.31
CA ARG A 14 18.64 -5.15 -15.31
C ARG A 14 19.64 -3.99 -15.31
N LYS A 15 20.12 -3.57 -16.49
CA LYS A 15 21.03 -2.44 -16.62
C LYS A 15 20.42 -1.15 -16.07
N GLU A 16 19.16 -0.88 -16.38
CA GLU A 16 18.43 0.28 -15.84
C GLU A 16 18.25 0.19 -14.32
N ALA A 17 17.93 -0.98 -13.78
CA ALA A 17 17.82 -1.20 -12.34
C ALA A 17 19.14 -0.95 -11.60
N ILE A 18 20.27 -1.37 -12.18
CA ILE A 18 21.62 -1.07 -11.64
C ILE A 18 21.88 0.44 -11.67
N ALA A 19 21.54 1.12 -12.77
CA ALA A 19 21.68 2.58 -12.88
C ALA A 19 20.81 3.32 -11.85
N ILE A 20 19.61 2.83 -11.56
CA ILE A 20 18.75 3.34 -10.48
C ILE A 20 19.42 3.13 -9.12
N ALA A 21 19.89 1.91 -8.84
CA ALA A 21 20.53 1.57 -7.57
C ALA A 21 21.79 2.42 -7.30
N ASN A 22 22.55 2.78 -8.34
CA ASN A 22 23.76 3.61 -8.25
C ASN A 22 23.51 5.06 -7.82
N GLN A 23 22.25 5.53 -7.80
CA GLN A 23 21.90 6.86 -7.29
C GLN A 23 21.86 6.91 -5.74
N TYR A 24 22.00 5.76 -5.08
CA TYR A 24 21.85 5.60 -3.65
C TYR A 24 23.11 5.05 -3.00
N VAL A 25 23.32 5.35 -1.72
CA VAL A 25 24.29 4.65 -0.89
C VAL A 25 23.78 3.24 -0.64
N ARG A 26 24.64 2.24 -0.86
CA ARG A 26 24.32 0.81 -0.76
C ARG A 26 25.32 0.14 0.18
N GLY A 27 24.87 -0.89 0.89
CA GLY A 27 25.74 -1.68 1.75
C GLY A 27 24.98 -2.73 2.57
N PRO A 28 25.60 -3.30 3.62
CA PRO A 28 24.99 -4.29 4.51
C PRO A 28 23.89 -3.70 5.40
N MET A 29 23.25 -4.54 6.23
CA MET A 29 22.09 -4.20 7.07
C MET A 29 22.27 -2.95 7.95
N TYR A 30 23.50 -2.61 8.32
CA TYR A 30 23.83 -1.46 9.18
C TYR A 30 24.44 -0.28 8.41
N THR A 31 24.18 -0.17 7.11
CA THR A 31 24.60 0.99 6.32
C THR A 31 23.93 2.25 6.87
N ALA A 32 24.73 3.23 7.27
CA ALA A 32 24.23 4.47 7.87
C ALA A 32 23.37 5.26 6.89
N THR A 33 22.29 5.86 7.40
CA THR A 33 21.44 6.80 6.68
C THR A 33 22.25 8.02 6.25
N THR A 34 22.14 8.40 4.97
CA THR A 34 22.85 9.55 4.41
C THR A 34 21.95 10.74 4.12
N ARG A 35 22.54 11.92 4.01
CA ARG A 35 21.84 13.13 3.54
C ARG A 35 21.56 13.02 2.05
N VAL A 36 20.52 13.71 1.58
CA VAL A 36 20.38 14.01 0.15
C VAL A 36 21.46 15.03 -0.23
N ILE A 37 22.25 14.71 -1.25
CA ILE A 37 23.29 15.58 -1.80
C ILE A 37 22.97 15.81 -3.28
N GLU A 38 22.71 17.06 -3.66
CA GLU A 38 22.48 17.42 -5.05
C GLU A 38 23.69 17.07 -5.92
N GLY A 39 23.47 16.45 -7.08
CA GLY A 39 24.53 15.90 -7.93
C GLY A 39 25.27 14.68 -7.33
N GLY A 40 24.90 14.25 -6.11
CA GLY A 40 25.49 13.12 -5.40
C GLY A 40 24.45 12.03 -5.11
N THR A 41 24.37 11.61 -3.85
CA THR A 41 23.47 10.54 -3.43
C THR A 41 22.07 11.04 -3.08
N LYS A 42 21.05 10.25 -3.43
CA LYS A 42 19.66 10.47 -3.06
C LYS A 42 19.28 9.90 -1.68
N GLY A 43 20.25 9.33 -0.95
CA GLY A 43 20.05 8.67 0.33
C GLY A 43 20.52 7.22 0.32
N THR A 44 20.24 6.50 1.40
CA THR A 44 20.65 5.11 1.61
C THR A 44 19.54 4.15 1.22
N TRP A 45 19.88 3.14 0.43
CA TRP A 45 18.99 2.05 0.08
C TRP A 45 18.74 1.15 1.28
N VAL A 46 17.48 1.04 1.71
CA VAL A 46 17.06 0.10 2.75
C VAL A 46 16.12 -0.93 2.13
N ASN A 47 16.44 -2.21 2.29
CA ASN A 47 15.63 -3.32 1.80
C ASN A 47 15.25 -4.24 2.97
N PRO A 48 13.97 -4.57 3.20
CA PRO A 48 12.74 -4.22 2.45
C PRO A 48 12.16 -2.83 2.80
N GLY A 49 12.98 -1.91 3.30
CA GLY A 49 12.58 -0.54 3.63
C GLY A 49 12.05 -0.35 5.05
N TYR A 50 11.75 0.90 5.42
CA TYR A 50 11.25 1.28 6.75
C TYR A 50 9.88 0.69 7.10
N GLY A 51 9.09 0.38 6.08
CA GLY A 51 7.84 -0.33 6.26
C GLY A 51 8.05 -1.76 6.78
N GLY A 52 9.29 -2.28 6.79
CA GLY A 52 9.63 -3.63 7.20
C GLY A 52 9.08 -4.68 6.24
N GLY A 53 9.66 -5.87 6.31
CA GLY A 53 9.13 -7.04 5.60
C GLY A 53 7.81 -7.46 6.24
N SER A 54 7.90 -7.86 7.51
CA SER A 54 6.75 -7.96 8.42
C SER A 54 6.52 -6.64 9.15
N ASN A 55 5.30 -6.41 9.64
CA ASN A 55 4.91 -5.22 10.38
C ASN A 55 3.65 -5.52 11.22
N TRP A 56 2.81 -4.52 11.53
CA TRP A 56 1.60 -4.58 12.35
C TRP A 56 0.61 -5.69 11.96
N ASN A 57 0.64 -6.16 10.70
CA ASN A 57 -0.20 -7.26 10.23
C ASN A 57 0.08 -8.59 10.97
N GLY A 58 1.24 -8.71 11.61
CA GLY A 58 1.56 -9.82 12.51
C GLY A 58 1.84 -11.14 11.80
N ALA A 59 1.79 -12.20 12.59
CA ALA A 59 2.02 -13.59 12.18
C ALA A 59 0.97 -14.49 12.83
N ALA A 60 0.84 -15.71 12.32
CA ALA A 60 0.00 -16.74 12.92
C ALA A 60 0.88 -17.87 13.44
N PHE A 61 0.62 -18.34 14.66
CA PHE A 61 1.37 -19.42 15.29
C PHE A 61 0.45 -20.61 15.57
N ASP A 62 0.86 -21.80 15.15
CA ASP A 62 0.21 -23.05 15.49
C ASP A 62 0.97 -23.74 16.63
N PRO A 63 0.46 -23.71 17.87
CA PRO A 63 1.15 -24.27 19.03
C PRO A 63 1.22 -25.80 19.01
N VAL A 64 0.37 -26.49 18.23
CA VAL A 64 0.40 -27.96 18.15
C VAL A 64 1.58 -28.43 17.32
N THR A 65 1.90 -27.72 16.25
CA THR A 65 2.99 -28.08 15.34
C THR A 65 4.27 -27.28 15.56
N GLY A 66 4.19 -26.17 16.31
CA GLY A 66 5.29 -25.21 16.48
C GLY A 66 5.55 -24.38 15.22
N MET A 67 4.61 -24.32 14.28
CA MET A 67 4.77 -23.60 13.02
C MET A 67 4.34 -22.14 13.15
N MET A 68 5.19 -21.21 12.70
CA MET A 68 4.90 -19.79 12.58
C MET A 68 4.77 -19.38 11.11
N PHE A 69 3.72 -18.67 10.77
CA PHE A 69 3.41 -18.21 9.41
C PHE A 69 3.52 -16.68 9.37
N VAL A 70 4.55 -16.18 8.68
CA VAL A 70 4.87 -14.75 8.61
C VAL A 70 4.71 -14.21 7.19
N PRO A 71 3.72 -13.35 6.92
CA PRO A 71 3.62 -12.60 5.69
C PRO A 71 4.66 -11.48 5.67
N THR A 72 5.28 -11.30 4.52
CA THR A 72 6.31 -10.29 4.30
C THR A 72 6.11 -9.64 2.95
N LYS A 73 6.48 -8.36 2.85
CA LYS A 73 6.67 -7.66 1.59
C LYS A 73 8.13 -7.35 1.33
N ASN A 74 8.52 -7.25 0.07
CA ASN A 74 9.85 -6.83 -0.35
C ASN A 74 9.73 -5.57 -1.20
N GLN A 75 9.99 -4.41 -0.58
CA GLN A 75 9.80 -3.11 -1.23
C GLN A 75 10.89 -2.13 -0.77
N PRO A 76 12.00 -2.00 -1.51
CA PRO A 76 13.05 -1.07 -1.13
C PRO A 76 12.55 0.36 -0.93
N MET A 77 13.03 1.01 0.13
CA MET A 77 12.74 2.40 0.44
C MET A 77 14.04 3.15 0.71
N ILE A 78 13.99 4.47 0.54
CA ILE A 78 15.16 5.33 0.73
C ILE A 78 15.17 5.96 2.09
N ALA A 79 16.29 5.75 2.77
CA ALA A 79 16.63 6.41 4.00
C ALA A 79 17.44 7.65 3.74
N SER A 80 16.86 8.83 4.00
CA SER A 80 17.53 10.09 3.73
C SER A 80 17.24 11.17 4.77
N LEU A 81 18.21 12.07 4.92
CA LEU A 81 18.16 13.23 5.79
C LEU A 81 18.19 14.54 4.98
N THR A 82 17.46 15.54 5.46
CA THR A 82 17.50 16.92 4.95
C THR A 82 17.79 17.87 6.12
N PRO A 83 18.43 19.03 5.91
CA PRO A 83 18.59 20.03 6.96
C PRO A 83 17.24 20.38 7.59
N ALA A 84 17.23 20.49 8.91
CA ALA A 84 16.02 20.86 9.63
C ALA A 84 15.75 22.37 9.54
N ASN A 85 14.48 22.76 9.69
CA ASN A 85 14.15 24.14 9.97
C ASN A 85 14.34 24.41 11.47
N SER A 86 15.37 25.20 11.82
CA SER A 86 15.72 25.54 13.20
C SER A 86 14.62 26.27 13.98
N LYS A 87 13.62 26.84 13.29
CA LYS A 87 12.43 27.42 13.93
C LYS A 87 11.44 26.38 14.44
N LEU A 88 11.50 25.14 13.94
CA LEU A 88 10.55 24.07 14.25
C LEU A 88 11.14 22.98 15.15
N THR A 89 12.47 22.83 15.15
CA THR A 89 13.15 21.78 15.90
C THR A 89 14.61 22.16 16.18
N ASN A 90 15.17 21.58 17.24
CA ASN A 90 16.58 21.70 17.62
C ASN A 90 17.47 20.60 17.00
N TYR A 91 16.94 19.74 16.13
CA TYR A 91 17.78 18.80 15.38
C TYR A 91 18.47 19.49 14.21
N ASP A 92 19.70 19.11 13.90
CA ASP A 92 20.40 19.59 12.69
C ASP A 92 19.77 19.03 11.40
N TYR A 93 19.23 17.82 11.48
CA TYR A 93 18.63 17.10 10.37
C TYR A 93 17.30 16.48 10.76
N VAL A 94 16.39 16.47 9.79
CA VAL A 94 15.14 15.71 9.86
C VAL A 94 15.12 14.67 8.76
N ARG A 95 14.29 13.64 8.95
CA ARG A 95 14.04 12.65 7.90
C ARG A 95 13.47 13.34 6.68
N ALA A 96 14.11 13.17 5.54
CA ALA A 96 13.57 13.63 4.27
C ALA A 96 12.32 12.81 3.88
N THR A 97 11.57 13.31 2.90
CA THR A 97 10.39 12.61 2.38
C THR A 97 10.75 11.19 1.99
N THR A 98 10.06 10.24 2.62
CA THR A 98 10.30 8.83 2.39
C THR A 98 9.79 8.45 1.00
N VAL A 99 10.67 7.89 0.18
CA VAL A 99 10.31 7.43 -1.17
C VAL A 99 10.54 5.93 -1.29
N THR A 100 9.60 5.24 -1.95
CA THR A 100 9.84 3.88 -2.47
C THR A 100 10.77 4.00 -3.67
N VAL A 101 11.71 3.06 -3.80
CA VAL A 101 12.54 3.02 -5.01
C VAL A 101 11.69 2.57 -6.19
N GLN A 102 11.53 3.47 -7.16
CA GLN A 102 10.90 3.14 -8.44
C GLN A 102 11.88 2.35 -9.28
N GLY A 103 11.42 1.27 -9.90
CA GLY A 103 12.24 0.49 -10.81
C GLY A 103 12.14 0.98 -12.25
N PRO A 104 12.80 0.28 -13.18
CA PRO A 104 12.84 0.65 -14.57
C PRO A 104 11.44 0.68 -15.16
N ARG A 105 11.10 1.77 -15.86
CA ARG A 105 9.89 1.92 -16.67
C ARG A 105 8.56 1.66 -15.91
N GLY A 106 8.57 1.86 -14.59
CA GLY A 106 7.39 1.65 -13.73
C GLY A 106 7.26 0.23 -13.17
N LEU A 107 8.18 -0.68 -13.49
CA LEU A 107 8.27 -2.00 -12.86
C LEU A 107 8.91 -1.92 -11.47
N PRO A 108 8.68 -2.90 -10.57
CA PRO A 108 9.43 -3.01 -9.33
C PRO A 108 10.94 -3.14 -9.57
N VAL A 109 11.75 -2.47 -8.74
CA VAL A 109 13.21 -2.45 -8.91
C VAL A 109 13.88 -3.77 -8.52
N VAL A 110 13.22 -4.58 -7.69
CA VAL A 110 13.68 -5.92 -7.26
C VAL A 110 12.85 -7.02 -7.92
N LYS A 111 13.45 -8.21 -8.06
CA LYS A 111 12.79 -9.40 -8.58
C LYS A 111 11.67 -9.90 -7.63
N PRO A 112 10.62 -10.55 -8.17
CA PRO A 112 9.60 -11.21 -7.36
C PRO A 112 10.18 -12.42 -6.58
N PRO A 113 9.50 -12.90 -5.51
CA PRO A 113 8.19 -12.47 -5.07
C PRO A 113 8.21 -11.16 -4.25
N TRP A 114 7.30 -10.24 -4.57
CA TRP A 114 7.20 -8.94 -3.88
C TRP A 114 6.40 -9.02 -2.58
N SER A 115 5.58 -10.05 -2.44
CA SER A 115 4.94 -10.43 -1.19
C SER A 115 4.92 -11.94 -1.07
N LYS A 116 5.23 -12.44 0.12
CA LYS A 116 5.28 -13.87 0.40
C LYS A 116 4.87 -14.19 1.82
N ILE A 117 4.27 -15.36 2.01
CA ILE A 117 4.07 -16.01 3.30
C ILE A 117 5.17 -17.05 3.50
N THR A 118 5.82 -17.03 4.65
CA THR A 118 6.87 -18.00 5.02
C THR A 118 6.42 -18.79 6.25
N ALA A 119 6.50 -20.11 6.16
CA ALA A 119 6.26 -21.02 7.28
C ALA A 119 7.59 -21.45 7.89
N THR A 120 7.75 -21.19 9.19
CA THR A 120 8.94 -21.49 9.97
C THR A 120 8.59 -22.49 11.04
N ASP A 121 9.36 -23.57 11.13
CA ASP A 121 9.35 -24.47 12.27
C ASP A 121 10.13 -23.80 13.40
N MET A 122 9.41 -23.31 14.41
CA MET A 122 10.00 -22.57 15.52
C MET A 122 10.76 -23.47 16.49
N ASN A 123 10.51 -24.79 16.47
CA ASN A 123 11.27 -25.73 17.30
C ASN A 123 12.67 -25.97 16.72
N LYS A 124 12.85 -25.77 15.41
CA LYS A 124 14.13 -25.98 14.71
C LYS A 124 14.80 -24.71 14.22
N GLY A 125 14.06 -23.61 14.11
CA GLY A 125 14.54 -22.38 13.48
C GLY A 125 14.63 -22.49 11.95
N GLU A 126 13.88 -23.39 11.32
CA GLU A 126 14.00 -23.70 9.89
C GLU A 126 12.78 -23.21 9.10
N HIS A 127 13.01 -22.56 7.96
CA HIS A 127 11.95 -22.27 7.00
C HIS A 127 11.57 -23.55 6.26
N ARG A 128 10.31 -23.97 6.38
CA ARG A 128 9.79 -25.18 5.74
C ARG A 128 9.32 -24.92 4.32
N TRP A 129 8.66 -23.78 4.11
CA TRP A 129 8.23 -23.34 2.78
C TRP A 129 7.98 -21.84 2.76
N SER A 130 8.05 -21.26 1.56
CA SER A 130 7.59 -19.89 1.27
C SER A 130 6.74 -19.90 0.00
N LYS A 131 5.68 -19.09 -0.03
CA LYS A 131 4.80 -18.92 -1.19
C LYS A 131 4.48 -17.46 -1.42
N ALA A 132 4.41 -17.05 -2.68
CA ALA A 132 3.97 -15.71 -3.04
C ALA A 132 2.51 -15.48 -2.64
N ILE A 133 2.17 -14.24 -2.29
CA ILE A 133 0.80 -13.87 -1.94
C ILE A 133 0.14 -13.22 -3.16
N GLY A 134 -0.69 -14.01 -3.86
CA GLY A 134 -1.39 -13.56 -5.05
C GLY A 134 -0.51 -13.47 -6.31
N PRO A 135 -1.09 -13.03 -7.45
CA PRO A 135 -0.36 -12.85 -8.69
C PRO A 135 0.38 -11.50 -8.73
N ALA A 136 1.19 -11.29 -9.77
CA ALA A 136 1.70 -9.96 -10.11
C ALA A 136 0.55 -8.95 -10.31
N PRO A 137 0.73 -7.68 -9.95
CA PRO A 137 -0.26 -6.63 -10.20
C PRO A 137 -0.51 -6.49 -11.71
N GLU A 138 -1.69 -5.99 -12.07
CA GLU A 138 -2.09 -5.82 -13.48
C GLU A 138 -1.10 -4.97 -14.29
N SER A 139 -0.58 -3.90 -13.69
CA SER A 139 0.43 -3.02 -14.32
C SER A 139 1.70 -3.77 -14.73
N VAL A 140 2.07 -4.83 -14.03
CA VAL A 140 3.20 -5.71 -14.37
C VAL A 140 2.77 -6.72 -15.44
N ARG A 141 1.62 -7.40 -15.26
CA ARG A 141 1.13 -8.42 -16.21
C ARG A 141 0.93 -7.87 -17.62
N ASN A 142 0.48 -6.63 -17.72
CA ASN A 142 0.18 -5.96 -18.98
C ASN A 142 1.36 -5.11 -19.51
N HIS A 143 2.51 -5.11 -18.84
CA HIS A 143 3.64 -4.26 -19.19
C HIS A 143 4.20 -4.61 -20.58
N PRO A 144 4.36 -3.65 -21.51
CA PRO A 144 4.81 -3.91 -22.88
C PRO A 144 6.12 -4.69 -22.97
N ASP A 145 7.11 -4.34 -22.15
CA ASP A 145 8.43 -4.99 -22.17
C ASP A 145 8.45 -6.42 -21.62
N LEU A 146 7.34 -6.89 -21.02
CA LEU A 146 7.25 -8.25 -20.49
C LEU A 146 6.48 -9.20 -21.42
N LYS A 147 5.93 -8.68 -22.52
CA LYS A 147 5.20 -9.48 -23.51
C LYS A 147 6.12 -10.47 -24.20
N GLY A 148 5.67 -11.71 -24.33
CA GLY A 148 6.43 -12.77 -25.02
C GLY A 148 7.57 -13.40 -24.23
N LEU A 149 7.83 -12.94 -22.99
CA LEU A 149 8.90 -13.50 -22.14
C LEU A 149 8.54 -14.83 -21.45
N GLY A 150 7.29 -15.30 -21.56
CA GLY A 150 6.85 -16.57 -20.96
C GLY A 150 6.86 -16.58 -19.42
N LEU A 151 6.75 -15.41 -18.79
CA LEU A 151 6.78 -15.27 -17.34
C LEU A 151 5.52 -15.84 -16.67
N ASP A 152 5.70 -16.59 -15.59
CA ASP A 152 4.59 -17.03 -14.73
C ASP A 152 4.23 -15.93 -13.73
N PHE A 153 3.27 -15.07 -14.11
CA PHE A 153 2.79 -14.00 -13.25
C PHE A 153 1.99 -14.49 -12.03
N SER A 154 1.53 -15.75 -12.01
CA SER A 154 0.69 -16.26 -10.92
C SER A 154 1.47 -16.48 -9.62
N THR A 155 2.80 -16.56 -9.71
CA THR A 155 3.70 -16.88 -8.59
C THR A 155 4.58 -15.71 -8.14
N MET A 156 4.32 -14.50 -8.64
CA MET A 156 5.16 -13.32 -8.38
C MET A 156 4.76 -12.52 -7.13
N GLY A 157 3.56 -12.74 -6.58
CA GLY A 157 3.06 -11.97 -5.45
C GLY A 157 2.62 -10.57 -5.85
N TYR A 158 1.64 -10.02 -5.14
CA TYR A 158 1.26 -8.62 -5.35
C TYR A 158 2.30 -7.69 -4.71
N THR A 159 2.48 -6.48 -5.26
CA THR A 159 3.39 -5.49 -4.69
C THR A 159 2.79 -4.81 -3.45
N SER A 160 3.63 -4.49 -2.48
CA SER A 160 3.24 -3.67 -1.31
C SER A 160 2.19 -4.28 -0.35
N ILE A 161 1.80 -5.55 -0.51
CA ILE A 161 0.85 -6.23 0.40
C ILE A 161 1.56 -7.11 1.43
N ARG A 162 0.95 -7.24 2.62
CA ARG A 162 1.32 -8.20 3.67
C ARG A 162 0.11 -8.49 4.58
N PRO A 163 -0.94 -9.12 4.05
CA PRO A 163 -2.18 -9.44 4.78
C PRO A 163 -1.95 -10.22 6.07
N SER A 164 -2.78 -9.98 7.09
CA SER A 164 -2.74 -10.72 8.35
C SER A 164 -3.17 -12.18 8.16
N PRO A 165 -2.41 -13.16 8.70
CA PRO A 165 -2.74 -14.57 8.60
C PRO A 165 -3.68 -15.02 9.73
N LEU A 166 -4.51 -16.03 9.47
CA LEU A 166 -5.23 -16.80 10.48
C LEU A 166 -4.92 -18.28 10.30
N VAL A 167 -4.31 -18.90 11.30
CA VAL A 167 -4.09 -20.36 11.30
C VAL A 167 -5.13 -21.04 12.17
N THR A 168 -5.65 -22.16 11.68
CA THR A 168 -6.54 -23.07 12.41
C THR A 168 -5.88 -24.43 12.59
N LYS A 169 -6.58 -25.36 13.24
CA LYS A 169 -6.09 -26.75 13.38
C LYS A 169 -5.76 -27.39 12.03
N SER A 170 -6.45 -27.04 10.95
CA SER A 170 -6.30 -27.68 9.63
C SER A 170 -5.71 -26.77 8.55
N LEU A 171 -6.07 -25.49 8.54
CA LEU A 171 -5.82 -24.59 7.41
C LEU A 171 -5.25 -23.24 7.86
N LEU A 172 -4.48 -22.63 6.96
CA LEU A 172 -4.05 -21.24 7.03
C LEU A 172 -4.93 -20.39 6.11
N PHE A 173 -5.33 -19.20 6.57
CA PHE A 173 -6.18 -18.28 5.82
C PHE A 173 -5.53 -16.90 5.69
N MET A 174 -5.74 -16.25 4.55
CA MET A 174 -5.16 -14.94 4.25
C MET A 174 -5.94 -14.23 3.15
N GLY A 175 -6.11 -12.91 3.27
CA GLY A 175 -6.58 -12.07 2.15
C GLY A 175 -5.50 -11.79 1.12
N GLU A 176 -5.84 -11.12 0.02
CA GLU A 176 -4.88 -10.60 -0.97
C GLU A 176 -4.61 -9.09 -0.79
N SER A 177 -5.30 -8.43 0.15
CA SER A 177 -4.98 -7.08 0.62
C SER A 177 -4.54 -7.09 2.08
N GLY A 178 -3.55 -6.26 2.42
CA GLY A 178 -3.03 -6.13 3.78
C GLY A 178 -2.96 -4.70 4.32
N SER A 179 -3.65 -3.75 3.70
CA SER A 179 -3.69 -2.35 4.12
C SER A 179 -5.00 -2.01 4.83
N LEU A 180 -4.97 -1.07 5.78
CA LEU A 180 -6.17 -0.54 6.43
C LEU A 180 -7.15 0.12 5.45
N SER A 181 -6.67 0.56 4.28
CA SER A 181 -7.50 1.14 3.22
C SER A 181 -8.05 0.12 2.23
N GLY A 182 -7.64 -1.15 2.32
CA GLY A 182 -7.97 -2.19 1.34
C GLY A 182 -7.09 -2.19 0.09
N ASP A 183 -6.36 -1.10 -0.16
CA ASP A 183 -5.44 -0.98 -1.29
C ASP A 183 -3.98 -0.97 -0.82
N PRO A 184 -3.05 -1.60 -1.57
CA PRO A 184 -3.27 -2.35 -2.81
C PRO A 184 -3.63 -3.83 -2.57
N GLY A 185 -3.90 -4.57 -3.64
CA GLY A 185 -4.21 -6.00 -3.62
C GLY A 185 -5.57 -6.31 -4.25
N GLY A 186 -5.98 -7.57 -4.13
CA GLY A 186 -7.26 -8.07 -4.63
C GLY A 186 -8.24 -8.46 -3.53
N GLU A 187 -9.42 -8.88 -3.97
CA GLU A 187 -10.56 -9.28 -3.13
C GLU A 187 -10.51 -10.75 -2.72
N MET A 188 -9.48 -11.47 -3.16
CA MET A 188 -9.36 -12.90 -2.91
C MET A 188 -8.98 -13.19 -1.46
N PHE A 189 -9.77 -14.03 -0.81
CA PHE A 189 -9.46 -14.67 0.46
C PHE A 189 -9.16 -16.14 0.23
N ARG A 190 -7.99 -16.60 0.66
CA ARG A 190 -7.48 -17.93 0.34
C ARG A 190 -7.35 -18.78 1.58
N ALA A 191 -7.67 -20.07 1.41
CA ALA A 191 -7.31 -21.12 2.34
C ALA A 191 -6.12 -21.90 1.77
N TYR A 192 -5.12 -22.12 2.61
CA TYR A 192 -3.90 -22.84 2.29
C TYR A 192 -3.83 -24.10 3.15
N ASP A 193 -3.38 -25.20 2.55
CA ASP A 193 -2.82 -26.30 3.30
C ASP A 193 -1.59 -25.79 4.05
N LYS A 194 -1.64 -25.81 5.39
CA LYS A 194 -0.59 -25.17 6.20
C LYS A 194 0.74 -25.95 6.21
N ALA A 195 0.72 -27.22 5.80
CA ALA A 195 1.92 -28.04 5.73
C ALA A 195 2.74 -27.77 4.45
N SER A 196 2.08 -27.50 3.33
CA SER A 196 2.71 -27.33 2.00
C SER A 196 2.63 -25.91 1.43
N GLY A 197 1.73 -25.07 1.94
CA GLY A 197 1.41 -23.77 1.37
C GLY A 197 0.58 -23.84 0.09
N LYS A 198 0.04 -25.01 -0.29
CA LYS A 198 -0.84 -25.15 -1.46
C LYS A 198 -2.17 -24.44 -1.19
N VAL A 199 -2.62 -23.62 -2.13
CA VAL A 199 -3.98 -23.06 -2.10
C VAL A 199 -4.99 -24.20 -2.30
N VAL A 200 -5.91 -24.37 -1.36
CA VAL A 200 -6.98 -25.39 -1.40
C VAL A 200 -8.36 -24.80 -1.62
N ALA A 201 -8.54 -23.51 -1.36
CA ALA A 201 -9.76 -22.79 -1.70
C ALA A 201 -9.45 -21.30 -1.95
N GLU A 202 -10.21 -20.72 -2.86
CA GLU A 202 -10.23 -19.30 -3.16
C GLU A 202 -11.66 -18.77 -3.01
N ILE A 203 -11.83 -17.66 -2.29
CA ILE A 203 -13.12 -17.08 -1.93
C ILE A 203 -13.05 -15.60 -2.27
N ALA A 204 -13.85 -15.16 -3.24
CA ALA A 204 -13.98 -13.73 -3.53
C ALA A 204 -14.77 -13.05 -2.40
N LEU A 205 -14.16 -12.05 -1.77
CA LEU A 205 -14.83 -11.15 -0.84
C LEU A 205 -15.56 -10.04 -1.63
N PRO A 206 -16.61 -9.41 -1.07
CA PRO A 206 -17.29 -8.29 -1.72
C PRO A 206 -16.43 -7.02 -1.84
N ALA A 207 -15.34 -6.94 -1.08
CA ALA A 207 -14.33 -5.90 -1.16
C ALA A 207 -13.00 -6.40 -0.58
N LYS A 208 -11.96 -5.58 -0.71
CA LYS A 208 -10.60 -5.91 -0.26
C LYS A 208 -10.51 -5.96 1.27
N SER A 209 -9.75 -6.92 1.78
CA SER A 209 -9.54 -7.10 3.22
C SER A 209 -8.75 -5.96 3.84
N THR A 210 -9.17 -5.48 5.02
CA THR A 210 -8.54 -4.34 5.71
C THR A 210 -8.02 -4.64 7.11
N GLY A 211 -8.24 -5.85 7.62
CA GLY A 211 -7.83 -6.25 8.96
C GLY A 211 -7.52 -7.73 9.10
N ALA A 212 -7.22 -8.13 10.33
CA ALA A 212 -6.93 -9.52 10.66
C ALA A 212 -8.20 -10.38 10.63
N PRO A 213 -8.21 -11.52 9.92
CA PRO A 213 -9.30 -12.48 10.01
C PRO A 213 -9.33 -13.12 11.40
N MET A 214 -10.53 -13.36 11.91
CA MET A 214 -10.77 -14.07 13.18
C MET A 214 -11.71 -15.26 12.97
N THR A 215 -11.72 -16.20 13.91
CA THR A 215 -12.65 -17.33 13.88
C THR A 215 -13.27 -17.61 15.24
N TYR A 216 -14.52 -18.07 15.26
CA TYR A 216 -15.23 -18.47 16.48
C TYR A 216 -16.28 -19.55 16.19
N MET A 217 -16.77 -20.18 17.26
CA MET A 217 -17.90 -21.11 17.22
C MET A 217 -19.18 -20.40 17.66
N HIS A 218 -20.27 -20.60 16.95
CA HIS A 218 -21.61 -20.19 17.36
C HIS A 218 -22.63 -21.26 16.99
N LYS A 219 -23.42 -21.72 17.97
CA LYS A 219 -24.46 -22.77 17.81
C LYS A 219 -23.96 -23.99 17.01
N GLY A 220 -22.78 -24.50 17.37
CA GLY A 220 -22.18 -25.68 16.75
C GLY A 220 -21.58 -25.45 15.35
N LYS A 221 -21.51 -24.20 14.87
CA LYS A 221 -20.95 -23.86 13.57
C LYS A 221 -19.73 -22.93 13.71
N GLN A 222 -18.65 -23.23 12.99
CA GLN A 222 -17.48 -22.36 12.91
C GLN A 222 -17.71 -21.26 11.89
N TYR A 223 -17.33 -20.03 12.25
CA TYR A 223 -17.33 -18.86 11.40
C TYR A 223 -15.91 -18.31 11.27
N ILE A 224 -15.57 -17.78 10.10
CA ILE A 224 -14.41 -16.92 9.88
C ILE A 224 -14.96 -15.55 9.54
N VAL A 225 -14.50 -14.51 10.24
CA VAL A 225 -14.93 -13.13 10.02
C VAL A 225 -13.75 -12.28 9.61
N ILE A 226 -13.96 -11.45 8.59
CA ILE A 226 -12.95 -10.53 8.07
C ILE A 226 -13.57 -9.17 7.78
N ALA A 227 -12.87 -8.10 8.13
CA ALA A 227 -13.25 -6.74 7.77
C ALA A 227 -12.85 -6.45 6.32
N VAL A 228 -13.76 -5.86 5.57
CA VAL A 228 -13.54 -5.42 4.19
C VAL A 228 -13.96 -3.97 4.03
N SER A 229 -13.18 -3.22 3.27
CA SER A 229 -13.49 -1.84 2.89
C SER A 229 -12.55 -1.38 1.78
N THR A 230 -13.03 -0.43 0.99
CA THR A 230 -12.21 0.38 0.08
C THR A 230 -12.66 1.82 0.18
N ARG A 231 -12.12 2.72 -0.65
CA ARG A 231 -12.67 4.07 -0.76
C ARG A 231 -14.09 4.08 -1.34
N GLN A 232 -14.43 3.10 -2.17
CA GLN A 232 -15.71 2.97 -2.88
C GLN A 232 -16.67 1.97 -2.23
N HIS A 233 -16.17 1.13 -1.32
CA HIS A 233 -16.96 0.13 -0.60
C HIS A 233 -16.99 0.44 0.89
N ALA A 234 -18.20 0.63 1.43
CA ALA A 234 -18.40 0.90 2.85
C ALA A 234 -17.84 -0.24 3.71
N ALA A 235 -17.32 0.10 4.90
CA ALA A 235 -16.75 -0.91 5.78
C ALA A 235 -17.81 -1.87 6.30
N GLU A 236 -17.56 -3.17 6.16
CA GLU A 236 -18.43 -4.23 6.68
C GLU A 236 -17.61 -5.42 7.19
N LEU A 237 -18.27 -6.25 8.02
CA LEU A 237 -17.74 -7.53 8.45
C LEU A 237 -18.36 -8.65 7.61
N VAL A 238 -17.51 -9.41 6.93
CA VAL A 238 -17.92 -10.56 6.13
C VAL A 238 -17.73 -11.83 6.95
N ALA A 239 -18.82 -12.55 7.21
CA ALA A 239 -18.80 -13.83 7.92
C ALA A 239 -18.92 -15.01 6.94
N LEU A 240 -17.87 -15.82 6.89
CA LEU A 240 -17.75 -17.04 6.09
C LEU A 240 -18.00 -18.26 6.98
N ALA A 241 -18.74 -19.24 6.47
CA ALA A 241 -18.92 -20.53 7.13
C ALA A 241 -19.23 -21.60 6.09
N LEU A 242 -18.91 -22.86 6.39
CA LEU A 242 -19.28 -23.97 5.51
C LEU A 242 -20.80 -23.99 5.28
N PRO A 243 -21.26 -24.36 4.07
CA PRO A 243 -22.69 -24.53 3.81
C PRO A 243 -23.27 -25.58 4.76
N GLN A 244 -24.52 -25.38 5.19
CA GLN A 244 -25.25 -26.48 5.81
C GLN A 244 -25.52 -27.53 4.71
N LYS A 245 -25.44 -28.83 5.06
CA LYS A 245 -25.75 -29.91 4.11
C LYS A 245 -27.06 -29.60 3.37
N GLY A 246 -27.00 -29.49 2.04
CA GLY A 246 -28.16 -29.23 1.18
C GLY A 246 -28.56 -27.77 0.93
N LYS A 247 -27.82 -26.76 1.45
CA LYS A 247 -28.09 -25.33 1.20
C LYS A 247 -26.82 -24.55 0.88
N ALA A 248 -26.43 -24.51 -0.39
CA ALA A 248 -25.45 -23.54 -0.88
C ALA A 248 -26.13 -22.15 -0.90
N ARG A 249 -25.70 -21.25 -0.02
CA ARG A 249 -26.18 -19.86 -0.01
C ARG A 249 -25.19 -19.01 -0.80
N LYS A 250 -25.66 -18.30 -1.83
CA LYS A 250 -24.84 -17.25 -2.46
C LYS A 250 -24.51 -16.18 -1.41
N PRO A 251 -23.28 -15.64 -1.39
CA PRO A 251 -22.92 -14.53 -0.51
C PRO A 251 -23.99 -13.45 -0.62
N THR A 252 -24.71 -13.19 0.46
CA THR A 252 -25.73 -12.14 0.51
C THR A 252 -25.10 -11.02 1.32
N SER A 253 -24.45 -10.07 0.64
CA SER A 253 -24.10 -8.78 1.22
C SER A 253 -25.42 -8.03 1.44
N THR A 254 -25.96 -8.07 2.65
CA THR A 254 -27.18 -7.34 3.01
C THR A 254 -26.98 -6.51 4.26
N VAL A 255 -25.82 -5.87 4.40
CA VAL A 255 -25.67 -4.78 5.35
C VAL A 255 -25.52 -3.48 4.56
N THR A 256 -26.66 -2.90 4.17
CA THR A 256 -26.73 -1.49 3.81
C THR A 256 -26.52 -0.67 5.08
N ALA A 257 -25.26 -0.45 5.45
CA ALA A 257 -24.93 0.61 6.40
C ALA A 257 -25.14 1.95 5.68
N SER A 258 -26.23 2.64 6.02
CA SER A 258 -26.45 4.02 5.60
C SER A 258 -25.29 4.86 6.16
N PRO A 259 -24.55 5.62 5.33
CA PRO A 259 -23.47 6.45 5.85
C PRO A 259 -24.05 7.48 6.82
N ALA A 260 -23.54 7.51 8.06
CA ALA A 260 -23.92 8.52 9.03
C ALA A 260 -23.56 9.92 8.48
N PRO A 261 -24.45 10.92 8.61
CA PRO A 261 -24.15 12.27 8.18
C PRO A 261 -22.99 12.84 9.02
N VAL A 262 -21.95 13.30 8.34
CA VAL A 262 -20.84 14.00 8.98
C VAL A 262 -21.34 15.39 9.33
N ALA A 263 -21.35 15.73 10.63
CA ALA A 263 -21.77 17.05 11.10
C ALA A 263 -20.85 18.14 10.54
N ALA A 264 -21.45 19.21 10.01
CA ALA A 264 -20.76 20.39 9.52
C ALA A 264 -20.25 21.22 10.71
N VAL A 265 -19.02 21.72 10.60
CA VAL A 265 -18.43 22.66 11.55
C VAL A 265 -18.30 24.02 10.86
N ASN A 266 -19.00 25.03 11.37
CA ASN A 266 -18.90 26.38 10.84
C ASN A 266 -17.52 26.99 11.15
N THR A 267 -16.75 27.34 10.12
CA THR A 267 -15.74 28.41 10.20
C THR A 267 -15.71 29.22 8.91
N ALA A 268 -15.84 30.54 9.04
CA ALA A 268 -15.92 31.49 7.95
C ALA A 268 -14.69 31.44 7.02
N VAL A 269 -14.94 31.37 5.71
CA VAL A 269 -13.96 31.27 4.63
C VAL A 269 -13.70 32.67 4.06
N SER A 270 -12.45 33.15 4.11
CA SER A 270 -12.00 34.25 3.25
C SER A 270 -11.71 33.70 1.85
N SER A 271 -12.17 34.39 0.81
CA SER A 271 -11.95 34.01 -0.59
C SER A 271 -10.48 34.13 -0.97
N GLY A 272 -9.79 33.01 -1.21
CA GLY A 272 -8.40 32.99 -1.69
C GLY A 272 -8.24 33.50 -3.13
N ASP A 273 -7.02 33.90 -3.52
CA ASP A 273 -6.68 34.35 -4.87
C ASP A 273 -6.45 33.14 -5.80
N VAL A 274 -7.39 32.92 -6.71
CA VAL A 274 -7.36 31.83 -7.70
C VAL A 274 -6.18 31.90 -8.67
N ASN A 275 -5.67 33.09 -8.97
CA ASN A 275 -4.51 33.23 -9.84
C ASN A 275 -3.23 32.82 -9.12
N ASN A 276 -3.11 33.13 -7.83
CA ASN A 276 -2.03 32.62 -7.02
C ASN A 276 -2.17 31.11 -6.79
N GLY A 277 -3.39 30.64 -6.52
CA GLY A 277 -3.72 29.24 -6.35
C GLY A 277 -3.33 28.37 -7.54
N ARG A 278 -3.50 28.89 -8.76
CA ARG A 278 -3.05 28.23 -9.99
C ARG A 278 -1.54 27.98 -10.02
N ARG A 279 -0.74 28.94 -9.55
CA ARG A 279 0.72 28.82 -9.51
C ARG A 279 1.16 27.78 -8.48
N VAL A 280 0.54 27.83 -7.30
CA VAL A 280 0.78 26.85 -6.22
C VAL A 280 0.37 25.45 -6.66
N PHE A 281 -0.76 25.32 -7.37
CA PHE A 281 -1.22 24.05 -7.92
C PHE A 281 -0.22 23.45 -8.90
N ALA A 282 0.25 24.25 -9.85
CA ALA A 282 1.19 23.81 -10.88
C ALA A 282 2.52 23.33 -10.27
N SER A 283 3.01 23.98 -9.21
CA SER A 283 4.28 23.63 -8.57
C SER A 283 4.19 22.47 -7.58
N SER A 284 3.04 22.30 -6.91
CA SER A 284 2.96 21.47 -5.69
C SER A 284 1.90 20.37 -5.75
N CYS A 285 0.93 20.44 -6.67
CA CYS A 285 -0.22 19.54 -6.71
C CYS A 285 -0.30 18.75 -8.01
N ALA A 286 0.07 19.38 -9.13
CA ALA A 286 -0.05 18.82 -10.48
C ALA A 286 0.73 17.52 -10.68
N LEU A 287 1.83 17.33 -9.93
CA LEU A 287 2.65 16.12 -10.01
C LEU A 287 1.89 14.84 -9.64
N CYS A 288 0.95 14.94 -8.68
CA CYS A 288 0.16 13.80 -8.24
C CYS A 288 -1.27 13.84 -8.79
N HIS A 289 -1.81 15.03 -9.01
CA HIS A 289 -3.22 15.21 -9.40
C HIS A 289 -3.42 15.53 -10.89
N GLY A 290 -2.35 15.55 -11.70
CA GLY A 290 -2.41 15.94 -13.10
C GLY A 290 -2.37 17.46 -13.28
N GLN A 291 -1.93 17.92 -14.45
CA GLN A 291 -1.73 19.35 -14.75
C GLN A 291 -3.03 20.15 -14.72
N ARG A 292 -4.16 19.47 -14.90
CA ARG A 292 -5.53 20.01 -14.86
C ARG A 292 -6.35 19.41 -13.72
N GLY A 293 -5.74 18.73 -12.75
CA GLY A 293 -6.49 18.08 -11.67
C GLY A 293 -7.30 16.86 -12.11
N GLU A 294 -7.01 16.29 -13.28
CA GLU A 294 -7.67 15.12 -13.86
C GLU A 294 -7.39 13.80 -13.11
N GLY A 295 -6.42 13.82 -12.20
CA GLY A 295 -5.99 12.66 -11.43
C GLY A 295 -4.97 11.81 -12.18
N ILE A 296 -4.11 11.15 -11.42
CA ILE A 296 -3.16 10.16 -11.89
C ILE A 296 -3.42 8.92 -11.04
N GLU A 297 -3.86 7.83 -11.67
CA GLU A 297 -4.31 6.60 -11.00
C GLU A 297 -3.31 6.08 -9.95
N SER A 298 -2.02 6.21 -10.22
CA SER A 298 -0.93 5.76 -9.34
C SER A 298 -0.42 6.80 -8.33
N ALA A 299 -0.88 8.06 -8.38
CA ALA A 299 -0.30 9.15 -7.58
C ALA A 299 -1.33 9.99 -6.81
N GLY A 300 -2.47 10.33 -7.40
CA GLY A 300 -3.43 11.21 -6.75
C GLY A 300 -4.78 11.23 -7.48
N PRO A 301 -5.91 11.27 -6.74
CA PRO A 301 -7.23 11.25 -7.35
C PRO A 301 -7.51 12.51 -8.18
N PRO A 302 -8.50 12.47 -9.09
CA PRO A 302 -9.02 13.68 -9.70
C PRO A 302 -9.53 14.66 -8.64
N LEU A 303 -9.29 15.94 -8.91
CA LEU A 303 -9.74 17.09 -8.12
C LEU A 303 -10.88 17.84 -8.82
N THR A 304 -11.34 17.33 -9.96
CA THR A 304 -12.53 17.82 -10.66
C THR A 304 -13.80 17.59 -9.85
N ASN A 305 -14.73 18.55 -9.86
CA ASN A 305 -16.04 18.50 -9.19
C ASN A 305 -16.04 18.53 -7.64
N LEU A 306 -14.99 19.07 -7.01
CA LEU A 306 -14.98 19.27 -5.54
C LEU A 306 -15.70 20.56 -5.17
N THR A 307 -16.82 20.50 -4.43
CA THR A 307 -17.63 21.69 -4.07
C THR A 307 -17.46 22.16 -2.63
N ASP A 308 -16.82 21.34 -1.80
CA ASP A 308 -16.70 21.56 -0.36
C ASP A 308 -15.35 22.19 -0.01
N MET A 309 -15.34 23.53 0.06
CA MET A 309 -14.14 24.32 0.34
C MET A 309 -13.53 23.99 1.70
N GLU A 310 -14.34 23.73 2.73
CA GLU A 310 -13.86 23.40 4.08
C GLU A 310 -13.13 22.06 4.07
N LYS A 311 -13.71 21.07 3.39
CA LYS A 311 -13.09 19.75 3.22
C LYS A 311 -11.81 19.82 2.40
N VAL A 312 -11.77 20.62 1.34
CA VAL A 312 -10.55 20.83 0.54
C VAL A 312 -9.47 21.49 1.39
N LEU A 313 -9.78 22.60 2.07
CA LEU A 313 -8.86 23.27 2.99
C LEU A 313 -8.29 22.31 4.03
N ARG A 314 -9.15 21.51 4.66
CA ARG A 314 -8.73 20.53 5.66
C ARG A 314 -7.78 19.49 5.08
N ILE A 315 -8.11 18.93 3.90
CA ILE A 315 -7.30 17.88 3.26
C ILE A 315 -5.96 18.45 2.77
N VAL A 316 -5.94 19.64 2.17
CA VAL A 316 -4.70 20.30 1.75
C VAL A 316 -3.84 20.61 2.99
N THR A 317 -4.44 21.14 4.04
CA THR A 317 -3.73 21.52 5.28
C THR A 317 -3.16 20.30 6.01
N LYS A 318 -4.02 19.33 6.33
CA LYS A 318 -3.71 18.20 7.24
C LYS A 318 -3.31 16.92 6.51
N GLY A 319 -3.40 16.88 5.19
CA GLY A 319 -3.20 15.69 4.39
C GLY A 319 -4.43 14.78 4.36
N GLY A 320 -4.37 13.78 3.48
CA GLY A 320 -5.33 12.69 3.39
C GLY A 320 -4.65 11.36 3.68
N VAL A 321 -5.30 10.23 3.35
CA VAL A 321 -4.74 8.89 3.58
C VAL A 321 -3.37 8.72 2.91
N ASN A 322 -3.24 9.15 1.65
CA ASN A 322 -1.99 9.10 0.88
C ASN A 322 -1.48 10.49 0.46
N MET A 323 -2.23 11.56 0.73
CA MET A 323 -1.86 12.93 0.36
C MET A 323 -1.07 13.56 1.52
N PRO A 324 0.14 14.09 1.28
CA PRO A 324 0.95 14.69 2.33
C PRO A 324 0.29 15.97 2.90
N PRO A 325 0.53 16.31 4.18
CA PRO A 325 0.06 17.55 4.78
C PRO A 325 0.80 18.75 4.18
N MET A 326 0.12 19.52 3.34
CA MET A 326 0.77 20.64 2.62
C MET A 326 1.12 21.81 3.53
N GLN A 327 0.57 21.89 4.76
CA GLN A 327 0.98 22.86 5.78
C GLN A 327 2.46 22.76 6.17
N THR A 328 3.14 21.68 5.79
CA THR A 328 4.59 21.51 5.98
C THR A 328 5.43 22.20 4.91
N MET A 329 4.81 22.58 3.78
CA MET A 329 5.49 23.12 2.59
C MET A 329 4.88 24.46 2.10
N LEU A 330 3.63 24.75 2.44
CA LEU A 330 2.88 25.93 2.00
C LEU A 330 2.44 26.79 3.19
N THR A 331 2.35 28.10 2.99
CA THR A 331 1.76 29.03 3.96
C THR A 331 0.24 28.87 4.04
N GLY A 332 -0.38 29.37 5.12
CA GLY A 332 -1.84 29.35 5.26
C GLY A 332 -2.57 30.06 4.10
N GLU A 333 -2.02 31.17 3.63
CA GLU A 333 -2.51 31.92 2.47
C GLU A 333 -2.39 31.10 1.17
N GLN A 334 -1.23 30.47 0.90
CA GLN A 334 -1.04 29.60 -0.26
C GLN A 334 -2.00 28.40 -0.26
N ILE A 335 -2.33 27.88 0.93
CA ILE A 335 -3.31 26.80 1.10
C ILE A 335 -4.73 27.30 0.80
N GLN A 336 -5.08 28.50 1.24
CA GLN A 336 -6.37 29.11 0.89
C GLN A 336 -6.49 29.36 -0.61
N ASP A 337 -5.46 29.91 -1.23
CA ASP A 337 -5.42 30.22 -2.66
C ASP A 337 -5.54 28.97 -3.52
N VAL A 338 -4.75 27.91 -3.23
CA VAL A 338 -4.80 26.66 -3.99
C VAL A 338 -6.12 25.92 -3.78
N SER A 339 -6.70 26.01 -2.58
CA SER A 339 -8.02 25.42 -2.30
C SER A 339 -9.11 26.17 -3.08
N ALA A 340 -9.06 27.50 -3.13
CA ALA A 340 -9.98 28.31 -3.93
C ALA A 340 -9.84 27.98 -5.43
N PHE A 341 -8.62 27.84 -5.94
CA PHE A 341 -8.37 27.44 -7.32
C PHE A 341 -8.93 26.05 -7.67
N VAL A 342 -8.76 25.08 -6.79
CA VAL A 342 -9.27 23.71 -6.97
C VAL A 342 -10.80 23.69 -7.03
N ILE A 343 -11.47 24.49 -6.19
CA ILE A 343 -12.94 24.61 -6.20
C ILE A 343 -13.42 25.39 -7.43
N GLU A 344 -12.81 26.53 -7.76
CA GLU A 344 -13.36 27.48 -8.74
C GLU A 344 -13.10 27.08 -10.21
N ARG A 345 -11.90 26.58 -10.53
CA ARG A 345 -11.53 26.30 -11.94
C ARG A 345 -11.90 24.90 -12.41
N LEU A 346 -11.93 23.92 -11.51
CA LEU A 346 -12.22 22.52 -11.87
C LEU A 346 -13.71 22.16 -11.85
N HIS A 347 -14.58 23.19 -11.78
CA HIS A 347 -16.03 23.12 -11.99
C HIS A 347 -16.48 23.65 -13.36
N GLN A 348 -15.64 24.41 -14.06
CA GLN A 348 -15.99 24.93 -15.38
C GLN A 348 -15.60 23.88 -16.42
N LYS A 349 -16.64 23.35 -17.10
CA LYS A 349 -16.55 22.37 -18.19
C LYS A 349 -15.62 22.81 -19.32
#